data_AF-A0A6J7PL52-F1
#
_entry.id   AF-A0A6J7PL52-F1
#
_cell.length_a   1.000
_cell.length_b   1.000
_cell.length_c   1.000
_cell.angle_alpha   90.00
_cell.angle_beta   90.00
_cell.angle_gamma   90.00
#
_symmetry.space_group_name_H-M   'P 1'
#
loop_
_entity.id
_entity.type
_entity.pdbx_description
1 polymer ?
#
loop_
_entity_poly.entity_id
_entity_poly.type
_entity_poly.pdbx_seq_one_letter_code
_entity_poly.pdbx_strand_id
1 'polypeptide(L)' 'MVHPGFMLEQWMQIFELIQSGGLVPLTPTCCELSEIPQILSGLEDRTFTGKAVATLATS' A
#
# COMPACT_ATOMS: atom_id res chain seq x y z
N MET A 1 -23.65 -4.64 -13.79
CA MET A 1 -23.95 -5.71 -12.81
C MET A 1 -23.23 -5.37 -11.53
N VAL A 2 -23.93 -5.31 -10.40
CA VAL A 2 -23.31 -5.25 -9.08
C VAL A 2 -23.06 -6.71 -8.68
N HIS A 3 -21.81 -7.07 -8.36
CA HIS A 3 -21.44 -8.37 -7.78
C HIS A 3 -21.10 -8.15 -6.31
N PRO A 4 -22.08 -8.24 -5.40
CA PRO A 4 -21.83 -8.09 -3.97
C PRO A 4 -20.79 -9.12 -3.53
N GLY A 5 -19.75 -8.67 -2.83
CA GLY A 5 -18.66 -9.56 -2.39
C GLY A 5 -17.47 -9.65 -3.35
N PHE A 6 -17.53 -9.06 -4.55
CA PHE A 6 -16.40 -9.07 -5.49
C PHE A 6 -15.07 -8.68 -4.85
N MET A 7 -15.02 -7.56 -4.10
CA MET A 7 -13.79 -7.12 -3.43
C MET A 7 -13.27 -8.12 -2.40
N LEU A 8 -14.17 -8.82 -1.69
CA LEU A 8 -13.78 -9.85 -0.73
C LEU A 8 -13.17 -11.06 -1.44
N GLU A 9 -13.80 -11.51 -2.52
CA GLU A 9 -13.29 -12.62 -3.34
C GLU A 9 -11.91 -12.30 -3.93
N GLN A 10 -11.73 -11.09 -4.47
CA GLN A 10 -10.43 -10.64 -4.98
C GLN A 10 -9.38 -10.58 -3.87
N TRP A 11 -9.76 -10.12 -2.67
CA TRP A 11 -8.85 -10.08 -1.53
C TRP A 11 -8.41 -11.47 -1.08
N MET A 12 -9.32 -12.45 -1.06
CA MET A 12 -8.99 -13.84 -0.73
C MET A 12 -7.97 -14.43 -1.72
N GLN A 13 -8.16 -14.20 -3.02
CA GLN A 13 -7.21 -14.66 -4.05
C GLN A 13 -5.82 -14.04 -3.88
N ILE A 14 -5.75 -12.72 -3.61
CA ILE A 14 -4.48 -12.02 -3.34
C ILE A 14 -3.81 -12.58 -2.08
N PHE A 15 -4.59 -12.86 -1.03
CA PHE A 15 -4.06 -13.39 0.22
C PHE A 15 -3.43 -14.78 0.05
N GLU A 16 -4.08 -15.68 -0.71
CA GLU A 16 -3.50 -16.99 -1.05
C GLU A 16 -2.19 -16.86 -1.84
N LEU A 17 -2.10 -15.89 -2.76
CA LEU A 17 -0.87 -15.61 -3.50
C LEU A 17 0.24 -15.06 -2.59
N ILE A 18 -0.09 -14.23 -1.60
CA ILE A 18 0.88 -13.76 -0.61
C ILE A 18 1.39 -14.92 0.25
N GLN A 19 0.49 -15.78 0.76
CA GLN A 19 0.87 -16.91 1.61
C GLN A 19 1.73 -17.94 0.87
N SER A 20 1.44 -18.20 -0.40
CA SER A 20 2.22 -19.11 -1.25
C SER A 20 3.53 -18.51 -1.76
N GLY A 21 3.77 -17.20 -1.54
CA GLY A 21 4.91 -16.48 -2.09
C GLY A 21 4.80 -16.16 -3.58
N GLY A 22 3.66 -16.47 -4.23
CA GLY A 22 3.38 -16.08 -5.61
C GLY A 22 3.19 -14.57 -5.81
N LEU A 23 2.93 -13.84 -4.72
CA LEU A 23 2.93 -12.38 -4.67
C LEU A 23 3.77 -11.90 -3.49
N VAL A 24 4.86 -11.18 -3.77
CA VAL A 24 5.70 -10.57 -2.72
C VAL A 24 5.41 -9.07 -2.68
N PRO A 25 4.85 -8.54 -1.56
CA PRO A 25 4.65 -7.11 -1.40
C PRO A 25 5.98 -6.36 -1.45
N LEU A 26 5.99 -5.20 -2.09
CA LEU A 26 7.13 -4.29 -2.05
C LEU A 26 7.33 -3.79 -0.61
N THR A 27 8.59 -3.74 -0.17
CA THR A 27 8.95 -3.10 1.10
C THR A 27 8.59 -1.62 1.03
N PRO A 28 7.67 -1.13 1.89
CA PRO A 28 7.30 0.27 1.86
C PRO A 28 8.35 1.14 2.56
N THR A 29 8.43 2.40 2.15
CA THR A 29 9.10 3.46 2.92
C THR A 29 8.19 3.87 4.06
N CYS A 30 8.59 3.60 5.30
CA CYS A 30 7.91 4.09 6.49
C CYS A 30 8.36 5.53 6.79
N CYS A 31 7.42 6.41 7.08
CA CYS A 31 7.68 7.83 7.36
C CYS A 31 6.73 8.34 8.43
N GLU A 32 7.11 9.40 9.12
CA GLU A 32 6.22 10.09 10.04
C GLU A 32 5.06 10.75 9.28
N LEU A 33 3.93 10.94 9.97
CA LEU A 33 2.76 11.60 9.38
C LEU A 33 3.08 13.00 8.84
N SER A 34 4.00 13.73 9.50
CA SER A 34 4.46 15.06 9.08
C SER A 34 5.20 15.08 7.74
N GLU A 35 5.73 13.94 7.30
CA GLU A 35 6.51 13.83 6.06
C GLU A 35 5.63 13.53 4.83
N ILE A 36 4.35 13.19 5.04
CA ILE A 36 3.42 12.83 3.97
C ILE A 36 3.25 13.93 2.89
N PRO A 37 3.12 15.23 3.22
CA PRO A 37 3.02 16.27 2.20
C PRO A 37 4.21 16.27 1.22
N GLN A 38 5.44 16.07 1.74
CA GLN A 38 6.65 16.01 0.93
C GLN A 38 6.66 14.77 0.02
N ILE A 39 6.25 13.62 0.56
CA ILE A 39 6.17 12.36 -0.20
C ILE A 39 5.12 12.46 -1.31
N LEU A 40 3.97 13.10 -1.05
CA LEU A 40 2.94 13.32 -2.05
C LEU A 40 3.45 14.19 -3.21
N SER A 41 4.12 15.31 -2.91
CA SER A 41 4.78 16.13 -3.93
C SER A 41 5.81 15.31 -4.72
N GLY A 42 6.58 14.46 -4.04
CA GLY A 42 7.54 13.58 -4.72
C GLY A 42 6.88 12.55 -5.65
N LEU A 43 5.71 12.02 -5.31
CA LEU A 43 4.94 11.11 -6.16
C LEU A 43 4.40 11.82 -7.41
N GLU A 44 3.89 13.04 -7.26
CA GLU A 44 3.39 13.87 -8.35
C GLU A 44 4.51 14.22 -9.34
N ASP A 45 5.66 14.66 -8.82
CA ASP A 45 6.83 15.04 -9.61
C ASP A 45 7.65 13.82 -10.09
N ARG A 46 7.24 12.60 -9.75
CA ARG A 46 7.95 11.34 -10.04
C ARG A 46 9.38 11.27 -9.51
N THR A 47 9.67 12.01 -8.44
CA THR A 47 10.95 11.97 -7.71
C THR A 47 10.93 10.98 -6.55
N PHE A 48 9.74 10.58 -6.10
CA PHE A 48 9.50 9.46 -5.20
C PHE A 48 8.85 8.30 -5.96
N THR A 49 9.34 7.08 -5.75
CA THR A 49 8.80 5.85 -6.37
C THR A 49 8.55 4.78 -5.31
N GLY A 50 7.54 3.94 -5.53
CA GLY A 50 7.21 2.83 -4.64
C GLY A 50 6.05 3.17 -3.71
N LYS A 51 6.03 2.56 -2.52
CA LYS A 51 4.94 2.68 -1.56
C LYS A 51 5.43 3.37 -0.30
N ALA A 52 4.80 4.48 0.08
CA ALA A 52 4.97 5.09 1.40
C ALA A 52 3.89 4.60 2.37
N VAL A 53 4.23 4.48 3.64
CA VAL A 53 3.30 4.18 4.74
C VAL A 53 3.59 5.14 5.89
N ALA A 54 2.59 5.93 6.27
CA ALA A 54 2.68 6.80 7.44
C ALA A 54 2.65 5.95 8.71
N THR A 55 3.61 6.15 9.61
CA THR A 55 3.52 5.70 10.99
C THR A 55 2.77 6.74 11.80
N LEU A 56 1.73 6.30 12.51
CA LEU A 56 1.13 7.10 13.56
C LEU A 56 1.98 6.86 14.81
N ALA A 57 2.74 7.88 15.24
CA ALA A 57 3.39 7.82 16.54
C ALA A 57 2.31 7.50 17.59
N THR A 58 2.43 6.35 18.26
CA THR A 58 1.65 6.05 19.47
C THR A 58 2.15 6.96 20.57
N SER A 59 1.57 8.17 20.66
CA SER A 59 1.68 9.05 21.82
C SER A 59 0.92 8.47 23.01
#